data_AF-A0A3B0R036-F1
#
_entry.id   AF-A0A3B0R036-F1
#
_cell.length_a   1.000
_cell.length_b   1.000
_cell.length_c   1.000
_cell.angle_alpha   90.00
_cell.angle_beta   90.00
_cell.angle_gamma   90.00
#
_symmetry.space_group_name_H-M   'P 1'
#
loop_
_entity.id
_entity.type
_entity.pdbx_description
1 polymer ?
#
loop_
_entity_poly.entity_id
_entity_poly.type
_entity_poly.pdbx_seq_one_letter_code
_entity_poly.pdbx_strand_id
1 'polypeptide(L)'
;MSVLLFENRNSNLKETMNARVIRLFTDAAGVLPKDISSKMTALILTGSIARGEGSFMRTRKGRVSLLGDVEFLLVAKDPAQARALAGKVEHIFSDILRGIGIEPDLDVGSVTPEYFKNLKPHIFAVELKVHGKVLVGDRSILALIPDFDAGDIPRWDGLHLLFNRMVEHMKLYEGLLYGDARDIQRANYMNLKLTLDLGGSLLVFQNNYKPTYRERAELITGCVQSIADPQTRSGLASLPEDVRYWTSVKFNPVMDEVMRWNGDESKIEVFRSNVHKRFLEIKEMMKVLWIWEMNHYLELEWTNDPHKLINRYRKSEGLRLRLRGWAKWIVRNRRSGKGIAQQLLLLKTFRKGSPRTLIYACAALLYFSIPDAAEGSDDQSYKENFKAISGLLPAASISPRDNWFAASKRVVNAWQEHVKNG
;
A
#
# COMPACT_ATOMS: atom_id res chain seq x y z
N MET A 1 19.82 -13.07 -24.41
CA MET A 1 19.25 -13.72 -23.20
C MET A 1 17.85 -13.22 -22.83
N SER A 2 17.49 -11.95 -23.05
CA SER A 2 16.14 -11.42 -22.75
C SER A 2 15.00 -12.07 -23.55
N VAL A 3 15.24 -12.54 -24.77
CA VAL A 3 14.20 -13.11 -25.65
C VAL A 3 13.81 -14.55 -25.25
N LEU A 4 14.74 -15.34 -24.70
CA LEU A 4 14.51 -16.76 -24.34
C LEU A 4 13.77 -16.95 -23.00
N LEU A 5 13.58 -15.89 -22.21
CA LEU A 5 12.84 -15.96 -20.94
C LEU A 5 11.31 -15.94 -21.13
N PHE A 6 10.79 -15.66 -22.33
CA PHE A 6 9.38 -15.30 -22.54
C PHE A 6 8.66 -16.05 -23.67
N GLU A 7 9.32 -17.04 -24.29
CA GLU A 7 8.72 -17.96 -25.26
C GLU A 7 8.26 -19.24 -24.56
N ASN A 8 7.01 -19.30 -24.11
CA ASN A 8 6.32 -20.59 -23.97
C ASN A 8 4.82 -20.39 -24.16
N ARG A 9 4.13 -21.36 -24.78
CA ARG A 9 2.69 -21.27 -25.15
C ARG A 9 1.77 -22.11 -24.24
N ASN A 10 2.26 -22.58 -23.09
CA ASN A 10 1.48 -23.44 -22.19
C ASN A 10 0.95 -22.69 -20.96
N SER A 11 -0.22 -23.14 -20.49
CA SER A 11 -1.08 -22.59 -19.42
C SER A 11 -0.45 -22.48 -18.03
N ASN A 12 0.82 -22.86 -17.85
CA ASN A 12 1.58 -22.71 -16.59
C ASN A 12 2.61 -21.57 -16.61
N LEU A 13 2.41 -20.58 -17.50
CA LEU A 13 3.37 -19.51 -17.81
C LEU A 13 3.71 -18.64 -16.59
N LYS A 14 2.79 -18.43 -15.63
CA LYS A 14 3.00 -17.49 -14.51
C LYS A 14 3.70 -18.10 -13.31
N GLU A 15 3.36 -19.33 -12.90
CA GLU A 15 4.16 -20.06 -11.89
C GLU A 15 5.60 -20.19 -12.40
N THR A 16 5.74 -20.48 -13.70
CA THR A 16 7.03 -20.46 -14.38
C THR A 16 7.67 -19.07 -14.38
N MET A 17 6.92 -17.98 -14.60
CA MET A 17 7.47 -16.62 -14.66
C MET A 17 7.86 -16.07 -13.28
N ASN A 18 7.03 -16.24 -12.25
CA ASN A 18 7.39 -15.89 -10.88
C ASN A 18 8.59 -16.72 -10.40
N ALA A 19 8.61 -18.02 -10.65
CA ALA A 19 9.77 -18.86 -10.34
C ALA A 19 11.03 -18.41 -11.10
N ARG A 20 10.89 -18.05 -12.39
CA ARG A 20 12.00 -17.48 -13.20
C ARG A 20 12.49 -16.15 -12.64
N VAL A 21 11.60 -15.26 -12.21
CA VAL A 21 11.95 -13.96 -11.63
C VAL A 21 12.60 -14.12 -10.26
N ILE A 22 12.09 -15.01 -9.41
CA ILE A 22 12.75 -15.34 -8.13
C ILE A 22 14.14 -15.94 -8.38
N ARG A 23 14.27 -16.85 -9.35
CA ARG A 23 15.57 -17.41 -9.74
C ARG A 23 16.51 -16.33 -10.25
N LEU A 24 16.02 -15.44 -11.09
CA LEU A 24 16.77 -14.30 -11.59
C LEU A 24 17.27 -13.40 -10.44
N PHE A 25 16.43 -13.11 -9.44
CA PHE A 25 16.87 -12.38 -8.26
C PHE A 25 17.89 -13.15 -7.44
N THR A 26 17.77 -14.47 -7.36
CA THR A 26 18.75 -15.34 -6.69
C THR A 26 20.09 -15.30 -7.42
N ASP A 27 20.08 -15.40 -8.75
CA ASP A 27 21.27 -15.34 -9.60
C ASP A 27 21.94 -13.94 -9.51
N ALA A 28 21.13 -12.87 -9.55
CA ALA A 28 21.59 -11.49 -9.36
C ALA A 28 22.22 -11.28 -7.97
N ALA A 29 21.63 -11.88 -6.93
CA ALA A 29 22.19 -11.83 -5.58
C ALA A 29 23.51 -12.63 -5.48
N GLY A 30 23.63 -13.72 -6.23
CA GLY A 30 24.84 -14.55 -6.30
C GLY A 30 26.06 -13.85 -6.92
N VAL A 31 25.85 -12.80 -7.72
CA VAL A 31 26.94 -12.00 -8.32
C VAL A 31 27.28 -10.74 -7.53
N LEU A 32 26.70 -10.55 -6.33
CA LEU A 32 27.04 -9.41 -5.49
C LEU A 32 28.54 -9.40 -5.13
N PRO A 33 29.21 -8.25 -5.23
CA PRO A 33 30.62 -8.11 -4.87
C PRO A 33 30.93 -8.64 -3.47
N LYS A 34 32.07 -9.32 -3.30
CA LYS A 34 32.47 -9.92 -2.01
C LYS A 34 32.55 -8.89 -0.88
N ASP A 35 32.93 -7.65 -1.17
CA ASP A 35 33.01 -6.56 -0.19
C ASP A 35 31.63 -6.08 0.31
N ILE A 36 30.56 -6.45 -0.38
CA ILE A 36 29.16 -6.24 0.01
C ILE A 36 28.60 -7.50 0.66
N SER A 37 28.69 -8.65 0.00
CA SER A 37 28.08 -9.90 0.46
C SER A 37 28.68 -10.44 1.76
N SER A 38 29.97 -10.22 2.02
CA SER A 38 30.61 -10.60 3.30
C SER A 38 30.21 -9.70 4.48
N LYS A 39 29.64 -8.52 4.23
CA LYS A 39 29.26 -7.54 5.26
C LYS A 39 27.77 -7.59 5.62
N MET A 40 26.96 -8.30 4.84
CA MET A 40 25.56 -8.54 5.17
C MET A 40 25.41 -9.85 5.93
N THR A 41 24.41 -9.91 6.81
CA THR A 41 23.93 -11.15 7.43
C THR A 41 23.03 -11.90 6.47
N ALA A 42 22.12 -11.21 5.80
CA ALA A 42 21.21 -11.79 4.82
C ALA A 42 20.65 -10.73 3.86
N LEU A 43 20.25 -11.16 2.66
CA LEU A 43 19.37 -10.42 1.77
C LEU A 43 18.10 -11.24 1.56
N ILE A 44 16.95 -10.66 1.89
CA ILE A 44 15.65 -11.34 1.90
C ILE A 44 14.73 -10.67 0.89
N LEU A 45 14.15 -11.44 -0.03
CA LEU A 45 13.05 -11.03 -0.90
C LEU A 45 11.72 -11.19 -0.15
N THR A 46 10.87 -10.17 -0.19
CA THR A 46 9.55 -10.14 0.44
C THR A 46 8.45 -9.69 -0.54
N GLY A 47 7.24 -9.47 -0.04
CA GLY A 47 6.12 -8.94 -0.79
C GLY A 47 5.53 -9.94 -1.79
N SER A 48 4.80 -9.40 -2.77
CA SER A 48 4.04 -10.21 -3.74
C SER A 48 4.92 -11.15 -4.58
N ILE A 49 6.16 -10.76 -4.88
CA ILE A 49 7.09 -11.61 -5.63
C ILE A 49 7.50 -12.84 -4.81
N ALA A 50 7.81 -12.67 -3.52
CA ALA A 50 8.17 -13.78 -2.64
C ALA A 50 7.04 -14.82 -2.48
N ARG A 51 5.78 -14.37 -2.57
CA ARG A 51 4.58 -15.22 -2.58
C ARG A 51 4.30 -15.90 -3.93
N GLY A 52 4.98 -15.51 -4.99
CA GLY A 52 4.65 -15.96 -6.35
C GLY A 52 3.41 -15.28 -6.94
N GLU A 53 3.08 -14.08 -6.47
CA GLU A 53 1.90 -13.28 -6.85
C GLU A 53 2.29 -11.96 -7.55
N GLY A 54 3.51 -11.92 -8.11
CA GLY A 54 4.02 -10.80 -8.89
C GLY A 54 3.16 -10.46 -10.10
N SER A 55 3.03 -9.17 -10.39
CA SER A 55 2.31 -8.66 -11.56
C SER A 55 3.27 -8.17 -12.64
N PHE A 56 3.18 -8.75 -13.82
CA PHE A 56 4.06 -8.44 -14.95
C PHE A 56 3.23 -8.05 -16.17
N MET A 57 3.75 -7.09 -16.92
CA MET A 57 3.17 -6.62 -18.17
C MET A 57 4.24 -6.70 -19.25
N ARG A 58 3.89 -7.22 -20.43
CA ARG A 58 4.80 -7.10 -21.57
C ARG A 58 4.84 -5.64 -22.00
N THR A 59 5.90 -5.20 -22.64
CA THR A 59 5.98 -3.86 -23.28
C THR A 59 5.93 -4.03 -24.79
N ARG A 60 5.69 -2.95 -25.54
CA ARG A 60 5.66 -3.00 -27.03
C ARG A 60 7.00 -3.47 -27.64
N LYS A 61 8.11 -3.37 -26.90
CA LYS A 61 9.46 -3.77 -27.33
C LYS A 61 9.86 -5.20 -26.90
N GLY A 62 8.89 -6.03 -26.50
CA GLY A 62 9.16 -7.40 -26.01
C GLY A 62 9.80 -7.47 -24.61
N ARG A 63 10.06 -6.33 -23.96
CA ARG A 63 10.54 -6.28 -22.56
C ARG A 63 9.39 -6.57 -21.60
N VAL A 64 9.71 -7.02 -20.39
CA VAL A 64 8.72 -7.21 -19.31
C VAL A 64 8.89 -6.13 -18.26
N SER A 65 7.82 -5.42 -17.96
CA SER A 65 7.74 -4.48 -16.85
C SER A 65 7.05 -5.15 -15.68
N LEU A 66 7.61 -4.98 -14.49
CA LEU A 66 6.89 -5.26 -13.27
C LEU A 66 5.88 -4.12 -13.02
N LEU A 67 4.66 -4.45 -12.59
CA LEU A 67 3.61 -3.46 -12.28
C LEU A 67 3.60 -3.06 -10.80
N GLY A 68 4.21 -3.87 -9.94
CA GLY A 68 4.42 -3.56 -8.52
C GLY A 68 5.88 -3.25 -8.21
N ASP A 69 6.11 -2.93 -6.95
CA ASP A 69 7.42 -2.85 -6.32
C ASP A 69 8.02 -4.24 -6.08
N VAL A 70 9.35 -4.32 -6.08
CA VAL A 70 10.12 -5.46 -5.54
C VAL A 70 10.72 -5.02 -4.23
N GLU A 71 10.34 -5.71 -3.16
CA GLU A 71 10.74 -5.37 -1.82
C GLU A 71 11.81 -6.34 -1.32
N PHE A 72 12.89 -5.79 -0.76
CA PHE A 72 13.95 -6.53 -0.10
C PHE A 72 14.15 -6.05 1.33
N LEU A 73 14.61 -6.95 2.19
CA LEU A 73 15.21 -6.61 3.47
C LEU A 73 16.69 -6.99 3.44
N LEU A 74 17.56 -5.98 3.55
CA LEU A 74 18.97 -6.17 3.79
C LEU A 74 19.23 -6.19 5.30
N VAL A 75 19.80 -7.30 5.75
CA VAL A 75 20.13 -7.54 7.16
C VAL A 75 21.63 -7.34 7.35
N ALA A 76 22.02 -6.48 8.29
CA ALA A 76 23.40 -6.38 8.75
C ALA A 76 23.47 -6.27 10.28
N LYS A 77 24.66 -6.44 10.86
CA LYS A 77 24.83 -6.39 12.32
C LYS A 77 24.53 -5.00 12.89
N ASP A 78 24.94 -3.96 12.17
CA ASP A 78 24.81 -2.56 12.58
C ASP A 78 23.80 -1.81 11.68
N PRO A 79 22.91 -0.95 12.25
CA PRO A 79 21.94 -0.20 11.46
C PRO A 79 22.55 0.79 10.44
N ALA A 80 23.68 1.43 10.73
CA ALA A 80 24.32 2.35 9.81
C ALA A 80 24.95 1.59 8.64
N GLN A 81 25.58 0.46 8.92
CA GLN A 81 26.06 -0.47 7.92
C GLN A 81 24.91 -1.00 7.04
N ALA A 82 23.80 -1.44 7.64
CA ALA A 82 22.63 -1.93 6.90
C ALA A 82 22.12 -0.87 5.92
N ARG A 83 22.01 0.39 6.35
CA ARG A 83 21.57 1.50 5.50
C ARG A 83 22.54 1.77 4.34
N ALA A 84 23.84 1.78 4.62
CA ALA A 84 24.85 2.01 3.61
C ALA A 84 24.90 0.88 2.56
N LEU A 85 24.73 -0.37 2.98
CA LEU A 85 24.68 -1.52 2.07
C LEU A 85 23.37 -1.55 1.27
N ALA A 86 22.24 -1.19 1.87
CA ALA A 86 20.93 -1.18 1.20
C ALA A 86 20.95 -0.32 -0.06
N GLY A 87 21.45 0.92 0.03
CA GLY A 87 21.54 1.80 -1.14
C GLY A 87 22.50 1.28 -2.22
N LYS A 88 23.58 0.58 -1.85
CA LYS A 88 24.48 -0.06 -2.82
C LYS A 88 23.82 -1.23 -3.53
N VAL A 89 23.12 -2.08 -2.78
CA VAL A 89 22.40 -3.24 -3.34
C VAL A 89 21.27 -2.78 -4.25
N GLU A 90 20.50 -1.77 -3.84
CA GLU A 90 19.44 -1.18 -4.67
C GLU A 90 19.98 -0.68 -6.02
N HIS A 91 21.12 0.02 -6.02
CA HIS A 91 21.77 0.49 -7.23
C HIS A 91 22.22 -0.67 -8.13
N ILE A 92 22.94 -1.65 -7.57
CA ILE A 92 23.44 -2.82 -8.32
C ILE A 92 22.27 -3.63 -8.90
N PHE A 93 21.24 -3.91 -8.12
CA PHE A 93 20.09 -4.67 -8.58
C PHE A 93 19.32 -3.92 -9.66
N SER A 94 19.18 -2.60 -9.52
CA SER A 94 18.56 -1.77 -10.55
C SER A 94 19.30 -1.89 -11.89
N ASP A 95 20.63 -1.84 -11.86
CA ASP A 95 21.45 -1.96 -13.07
C ASP A 95 21.39 -3.36 -13.70
N ILE A 96 21.45 -4.42 -12.88
CA ILE A 96 21.31 -5.81 -13.35
C ILE A 96 19.94 -6.01 -14.01
N LEU A 97 18.87 -5.56 -13.37
CA LEU A 97 17.50 -5.69 -13.91
C LEU A 97 17.32 -4.89 -15.20
N ARG A 98 17.84 -3.67 -15.28
CA ARG A 98 17.81 -2.89 -16.52
C ARG A 98 18.58 -3.57 -17.64
N GLY A 99 19.74 -4.18 -17.33
CA GLY A 99 20.57 -4.92 -18.29
C GLY A 99 19.87 -6.10 -18.96
N ILE A 100 18.91 -6.72 -18.27
CA ILE A 100 18.08 -7.82 -18.80
C ILE A 100 16.71 -7.37 -19.30
N GLY A 101 16.44 -6.05 -19.29
CA GLY A 101 15.23 -5.45 -19.85
C GLY A 101 14.04 -5.39 -18.90
N ILE A 102 14.26 -5.46 -17.59
CA ILE A 102 13.23 -5.21 -16.57
C ILE A 102 13.42 -3.79 -16.04
N GLU A 103 12.37 -2.96 -16.02
CA GLU A 103 12.43 -1.66 -15.35
C GLU A 103 12.21 -1.86 -13.84
N PRO A 104 13.20 -1.53 -12.99
CA PRO A 104 13.11 -1.72 -11.55
C PRO A 104 12.25 -0.63 -10.88
N ASP A 105 11.29 -1.05 -10.05
CA ASP A 105 10.79 -0.28 -8.90
C ASP A 105 11.19 -1.07 -7.65
N LEU A 106 12.38 -0.78 -7.10
CA LEU A 106 12.98 -1.53 -6.00
C LEU A 106 12.87 -0.74 -4.69
N ASP A 107 12.54 -1.44 -3.61
CA ASP A 107 12.70 -0.94 -2.26
C ASP A 107 13.59 -1.90 -1.47
N VAL A 108 14.72 -1.41 -0.94
CA VAL A 108 15.63 -2.19 -0.11
C VAL A 108 15.61 -1.65 1.31
N GLY A 109 14.77 -2.24 2.15
CA GLY A 109 14.70 -1.94 3.56
C GLY A 109 15.96 -2.39 4.30
N SER A 110 16.52 -1.51 5.15
CA SER A 110 17.69 -1.83 5.97
C SER A 110 17.28 -2.24 7.40
N VAL A 111 17.63 -3.45 7.82
CA VAL A 111 17.27 -3.99 9.15
C VAL A 111 18.46 -4.71 9.82
N THR A 112 18.29 -5.05 11.10
CA THR A 112 19.23 -5.88 11.87
C THR A 112 18.56 -7.18 12.31
N PRO A 113 19.29 -8.20 12.78
CA PRO A 113 18.67 -9.42 13.32
C PRO A 113 17.66 -9.14 14.45
N GLU A 114 17.87 -8.07 15.22
CA GLU A 114 17.00 -7.62 16.30
C GLU A 114 15.62 -7.14 15.80
N TYR A 115 15.53 -6.70 14.54
CA TYR A 115 14.25 -6.38 13.91
C TYR A 115 13.32 -7.60 13.92
N PHE A 116 13.81 -8.76 13.48
CA PHE A 116 13.02 -10.00 13.36
C PHE A 116 12.54 -10.50 14.73
N LYS A 117 13.44 -10.51 15.73
CA LYS A 117 13.11 -10.92 17.10
C LYS A 117 12.00 -10.09 17.75
N ASN A 118 11.91 -8.81 17.37
CA ASN A 118 10.94 -7.87 17.92
C ASN A 118 9.69 -7.69 17.06
N LEU A 119 9.56 -8.44 15.95
CA LEU A 119 8.35 -8.36 15.14
C LEU A 119 7.14 -8.75 15.98
N LYS A 120 6.10 -7.93 15.87
CA LYS A 120 4.77 -8.19 16.42
C LYS A 120 3.88 -8.77 15.33
N PRO A 121 2.77 -9.42 15.65
CA PRO A 121 1.82 -9.82 14.63
C PRO A 121 1.31 -8.58 13.87
N HIS A 122 1.50 -8.60 12.56
CA HIS A 122 0.96 -7.68 11.57
C HIS A 122 1.01 -8.40 10.22
N ILE A 123 0.21 -7.94 9.26
CA ILE A 123 0.08 -8.49 7.90
C ILE A 123 1.46 -8.78 7.31
N PHE A 124 2.34 -7.78 7.32
CA PHE A 124 3.68 -7.92 6.73
C PHE A 124 4.51 -9.01 7.41
N ALA A 125 4.52 -9.11 8.75
CA ALA A 125 5.34 -10.12 9.40
C ALA A 125 4.80 -11.55 9.24
N VAL A 126 3.48 -11.73 9.20
CA VAL A 126 2.88 -13.03 8.87
C VAL A 126 3.30 -13.45 7.46
N GLU A 127 3.16 -12.54 6.47
CA GLU A 127 3.57 -12.81 5.10
C GLU A 127 5.08 -13.06 4.97
N LEU A 128 5.92 -12.27 5.65
CA LEU A 128 7.36 -12.39 5.64
C LEU A 128 7.82 -13.73 6.23
N LYS A 129 7.20 -14.17 7.32
CA LYS A 129 7.52 -15.45 7.96
C LYS A 129 7.18 -16.64 7.07
N VAL A 130 6.01 -16.62 6.43
CA VAL A 130 5.53 -17.73 5.60
C VAL A 130 6.20 -17.77 4.23
N HIS A 131 6.41 -16.61 3.61
CA HIS A 131 6.79 -16.53 2.19
C HIS A 131 8.13 -15.86 1.92
N GLY A 132 8.76 -15.20 2.90
CA GLY A 132 10.07 -14.56 2.74
C GLY A 132 11.11 -15.52 2.17
N LYS A 133 11.94 -15.03 1.24
CA LYS A 133 12.99 -15.83 0.59
C LYS A 133 14.36 -15.24 0.89
N VAL A 134 15.19 -15.96 1.64
CA VAL A 134 16.60 -15.58 1.83
C VAL A 134 17.36 -15.90 0.55
N LEU A 135 17.79 -14.86 -0.17
CA LEU A 135 18.54 -14.99 -1.43
C LEU A 135 20.04 -15.20 -1.17
N VAL A 136 20.59 -14.50 -0.18
CA VAL A 136 22.02 -14.55 0.20
C VAL A 136 22.14 -14.50 1.72
N GLY A 137 23.18 -15.16 2.26
CA GLY A 137 23.54 -15.11 3.67
C GLY A 137 22.87 -16.19 4.53
N ASP A 138 22.60 -15.86 5.79
CA ASP A 138 22.06 -16.78 6.79
C ASP A 138 20.60 -17.15 6.51
N ARG A 139 20.38 -18.41 6.11
CA ARG A 139 19.04 -18.95 5.81
C ARG A 139 18.15 -19.10 7.05
N SER A 140 18.74 -19.11 8.24
CA SER A 140 17.99 -19.25 9.50
C SER A 140 17.44 -17.92 10.03
N ILE A 141 17.77 -16.78 9.40
CA ILE A 141 17.41 -15.44 9.92
C ILE A 141 15.90 -15.25 10.12
N LEU A 142 15.06 -15.84 9.26
CA LEU A 142 13.60 -15.76 9.37
C LEU A 142 13.04 -16.59 10.54
N ALA A 143 13.80 -17.56 11.05
CA ALA A 143 13.43 -18.31 12.26
C ALA A 143 13.51 -17.45 13.53
N LEU A 144 14.13 -16.25 13.46
CA LEU A 144 14.10 -15.29 14.55
C LEU A 144 12.74 -14.61 14.72
N ILE A 145 11.85 -14.70 13.73
CA ILE A 145 10.51 -14.11 13.81
C ILE A 145 9.67 -14.94 14.80
N PRO A 146 9.09 -14.33 15.86
CA PRO A 146 8.24 -15.02 16.81
C PRO A 146 7.10 -15.80 16.15
N ASP A 147 6.65 -16.87 16.79
CA ASP A 147 5.43 -17.57 16.38
C ASP A 147 4.21 -16.71 16.72
N PHE A 148 3.44 -16.39 15.69
CA PHE A 148 2.12 -15.78 15.78
C PHE A 148 1.32 -16.24 14.56
N ASP A 149 0.03 -16.42 14.75
CA ASP A 149 -0.91 -16.81 13.70
C ASP A 149 -1.55 -15.58 13.06
N ALA A 150 -2.21 -15.79 11.91
CA ALA A 150 -2.93 -14.73 11.23
C ALA A 150 -4.09 -14.14 12.08
N GLY A 151 -4.61 -14.91 13.05
CA GLY A 151 -5.60 -14.44 14.02
C GLY A 151 -5.03 -13.50 15.09
N ASP A 152 -3.71 -13.45 15.26
CA ASP A 152 -3.05 -12.53 16.19
C ASP A 152 -2.86 -11.12 15.60
N ILE A 153 -3.15 -10.95 14.30
CA ILE A 153 -3.04 -9.65 13.62
C ILE A 153 -4.04 -8.68 14.26
N PRO A 154 -3.57 -7.57 14.83
CA PRO A 154 -4.46 -6.63 15.47
C PRO A 154 -5.28 -5.87 14.43
N ARG A 155 -6.56 -5.61 14.74
CA ARG A 155 -7.50 -4.86 13.86
C ARG A 155 -6.97 -3.52 13.35
N TRP A 156 -6.14 -2.82 14.14
CA TRP A 156 -5.56 -1.55 13.70
C TRP A 156 -4.69 -1.70 12.45
N ASP A 157 -4.14 -2.88 12.18
CA ASP A 157 -3.30 -3.13 11.01
C ASP A 157 -4.13 -3.17 9.72
N GLY A 158 -5.33 -3.74 9.77
CA GLY A 158 -6.34 -3.63 8.70
C GLY A 158 -6.73 -2.17 8.44
N LEU A 159 -7.03 -1.41 9.49
CA LEU A 159 -7.33 0.03 9.34
C LEU A 159 -6.18 0.81 8.71
N HIS A 160 -4.94 0.56 9.15
CA HIS A 160 -3.76 1.20 8.57
C HIS A 160 -3.56 0.83 7.10
N LEU A 161 -3.86 -0.41 6.71
CA LEU A 161 -3.89 -0.81 5.31
C LEU A 161 -4.87 0.08 4.55
N LEU A 162 -6.12 0.20 5.00
CA LEU A 162 -7.13 1.04 4.33
C LEU A 162 -6.71 2.51 4.23
N PHE A 163 -6.20 3.11 5.31
CA PHE A 163 -5.73 4.50 5.29
C PHE A 163 -4.60 4.73 4.29
N ASN A 164 -3.61 3.82 4.24
CA ASN A 164 -2.53 3.89 3.26
C ASN A 164 -3.09 3.79 1.84
N ARG A 165 -4.03 2.88 1.62
CA ARG A 165 -4.65 2.72 0.30
C ARG A 165 -5.48 3.93 -0.12
N MET A 166 -6.21 4.57 0.79
CA MET A 166 -6.94 5.81 0.49
C MET A 166 -5.99 6.89 -0.06
N VAL A 167 -4.82 7.08 0.58
CA VAL A 167 -3.85 8.08 0.12
C VAL A 167 -3.25 7.70 -1.23
N GLU A 168 -2.87 6.45 -1.43
CA GLU A 168 -2.31 5.97 -2.70
C GLU A 168 -3.32 6.06 -3.85
N HIS A 169 -4.58 5.72 -3.60
CA HIS A 169 -5.65 5.80 -4.60
C HIS A 169 -5.98 7.26 -4.94
N MET A 170 -6.06 8.13 -3.93
CA MET A 170 -6.25 9.57 -4.08
C MET A 170 -5.19 10.23 -4.96
N LYS A 171 -3.92 9.81 -4.84
CA LYS A 171 -2.79 10.33 -5.62
C LYS A 171 -2.98 10.19 -7.14
N LEU A 172 -3.79 9.23 -7.58
CA LEU A 172 -3.94 8.89 -9.01
C LEU A 172 -5.12 9.61 -9.66
N TYR A 173 -5.97 10.26 -8.87
CA TYR A 173 -7.24 10.78 -9.35
C TYR A 173 -7.07 11.86 -10.43
N GLU A 174 -6.14 12.80 -10.23
CA GLU A 174 -5.83 13.84 -11.22
C GLU A 174 -5.35 13.26 -12.56
N GLY A 175 -4.44 12.27 -12.50
CA GLY A 175 -3.96 11.57 -13.70
C GLY A 175 -5.05 10.72 -14.37
N LEU A 176 -5.97 10.16 -13.59
CA LEU A 176 -7.13 9.46 -14.13
C LEU A 176 -8.08 10.39 -14.88
N LEU A 177 -8.24 11.64 -14.45
CA LEU A 177 -9.12 12.59 -15.13
C LEU A 177 -8.45 13.25 -16.34
N TYR A 178 -7.19 13.68 -16.20
CA TYR A 178 -6.54 14.57 -17.17
C TYR A 178 -5.22 14.03 -17.74
N GLY A 179 -4.74 12.90 -17.21
CA GLY A 179 -3.46 12.31 -17.59
C GLY A 179 -3.52 11.46 -18.85
N ASP A 180 -2.38 10.89 -19.21
CA ASP A 180 -2.23 10.07 -20.42
C ASP A 180 -2.72 8.61 -20.21
N ALA A 181 -2.61 7.78 -21.25
CA ALA A 181 -2.97 6.37 -21.16
C ALA A 181 -2.26 5.61 -20.01
N ARG A 182 -1.02 5.98 -19.66
CA ARG A 182 -0.27 5.34 -18.56
C ARG A 182 -0.85 5.71 -17.21
N ASP A 183 -1.34 6.94 -17.04
CA ASP A 183 -1.98 7.35 -15.80
C ASP A 183 -3.31 6.61 -15.58
N ILE A 184 -4.11 6.43 -16.64
CA ILE A 184 -5.34 5.61 -16.58
C ILE A 184 -5.01 4.15 -16.24
N GLN A 185 -3.96 3.58 -16.85
CA GLN A 185 -3.52 2.20 -16.55
C GLN A 185 -3.06 2.05 -15.09
N ARG A 186 -2.32 3.03 -14.55
CA ARG A 186 -1.90 3.04 -13.15
C ARG A 186 -3.10 3.09 -12.22
N ALA A 187 -4.10 3.92 -12.52
CA ALA A 187 -5.34 3.96 -11.77
C ALA A 187 -6.09 2.62 -11.82
N ASN A 188 -6.17 1.97 -13.00
CA ASN A 188 -6.79 0.66 -13.13
C ASN A 188 -6.05 -0.43 -12.32
N TYR A 189 -4.72 -0.40 -12.29
CA TYR A 189 -3.94 -1.32 -11.44
C TYR A 189 -4.17 -1.09 -9.96
N MET A 190 -4.33 0.16 -9.57
CA MET A 190 -4.60 0.50 -8.19
C MET A 190 -6.03 0.17 -7.76
N ASN A 191 -7.02 0.24 -8.67
CA ASN A 191 -8.36 -0.33 -8.45
C ASN A 191 -8.30 -1.83 -8.11
N LEU A 192 -7.53 -2.60 -8.89
CA LEU A 192 -7.29 -4.02 -8.65
C LEU A 192 -6.64 -4.23 -7.26
N LYS A 193 -5.50 -3.58 -7.02
CA LYS A 193 -4.73 -3.73 -5.76
C LYS A 193 -5.60 -3.40 -4.55
N LEU A 194 -6.36 -2.31 -4.66
CA LEU A 194 -7.25 -1.85 -3.60
C LEU A 194 -8.36 -2.83 -3.29
N THR A 195 -8.96 -3.46 -4.31
CA THR A 195 -10.00 -4.46 -4.08
C THR A 195 -9.48 -5.66 -3.29
N LEU A 196 -8.25 -6.11 -3.58
CA LEU A 196 -7.61 -7.20 -2.83
C LEU A 196 -7.31 -6.79 -1.38
N ASP A 197 -6.89 -5.54 -1.18
CA ASP A 197 -6.58 -5.00 0.15
C ASP A 197 -7.85 -4.74 0.98
N LEU A 198 -8.99 -4.39 0.37
CA LEU A 198 -10.31 -4.37 1.03
C LEU A 198 -10.67 -5.76 1.56
N GLY A 199 -10.51 -6.80 0.74
CA GLY A 199 -10.75 -8.18 1.18
C GLY A 199 -9.79 -8.61 2.29
N GLY A 200 -8.51 -8.24 2.19
CA GLY A 200 -7.52 -8.49 3.24
C GLY A 200 -7.86 -7.84 4.57
N SER A 201 -8.28 -6.57 4.55
CA SER A 201 -8.67 -5.83 5.76
C SER A 201 -9.90 -6.43 6.44
N LEU A 202 -10.94 -6.77 5.66
CA LEU A 202 -12.13 -7.43 6.19
C LEU A 202 -11.77 -8.76 6.89
N LEU A 203 -10.89 -9.56 6.27
CA LEU A 203 -10.43 -10.82 6.84
C LEU A 203 -9.64 -10.63 8.15
N VAL A 204 -8.82 -9.57 8.25
CA VAL A 204 -8.14 -9.21 9.52
C VAL A 204 -9.18 -8.92 10.60
N PHE A 205 -10.21 -8.13 10.30
CA PHE A 205 -11.23 -7.76 11.27
C PHE A 205 -12.05 -8.96 11.79
N GLN A 206 -12.17 -10.00 10.96
CA GLN A 206 -12.82 -11.26 11.31
C GLN A 206 -11.85 -12.33 11.83
N ASN A 207 -10.59 -11.97 12.12
CA ASN A 207 -9.54 -12.88 12.60
C ASN A 207 -9.30 -14.09 11.67
N ASN A 208 -9.56 -13.95 10.37
CA ASN A 208 -9.48 -15.01 9.38
C ASN A 208 -8.53 -14.65 8.22
N TYR A 209 -7.53 -13.82 8.50
CA TYR A 209 -6.56 -13.39 7.50
C TYR A 209 -5.77 -14.57 6.92
N LYS A 210 -5.43 -14.47 5.63
CA LYS A 210 -4.57 -15.44 4.94
C LYS A 210 -3.47 -14.75 4.15
N PRO A 211 -2.24 -15.29 4.13
CA PRO A 211 -1.10 -14.65 3.46
C PRO A 211 -1.25 -14.48 1.95
N THR A 212 -1.87 -15.42 1.24
CA THR A 212 -2.00 -15.35 -0.23
C THR A 212 -3.36 -14.81 -0.69
N TYR A 213 -3.41 -14.16 -1.84
CA TYR A 213 -4.66 -13.70 -2.44
C TYR A 213 -5.60 -14.85 -2.79
N ARG A 214 -5.05 -16.03 -3.13
CA ARG A 214 -5.84 -17.24 -3.43
C ARG A 214 -6.63 -17.69 -2.20
N GLU A 215 -5.95 -17.87 -1.07
CA GLU A 215 -6.59 -18.27 0.19
C GLU A 215 -7.61 -17.21 0.66
N ARG A 216 -7.31 -15.92 0.49
CA ARG A 216 -8.27 -14.84 0.81
C ARG A 216 -9.54 -14.94 -0.04
N ALA A 217 -9.39 -15.22 -1.34
CA ALA A 217 -10.51 -15.32 -2.27
C ALA A 217 -11.46 -16.50 -1.99
N GLU A 218 -10.95 -17.56 -1.36
CA GLU A 218 -11.75 -18.71 -0.92
C GLU A 218 -12.65 -18.36 0.28
N LEU A 219 -12.17 -17.51 1.18
CA LEU A 219 -12.84 -17.19 2.46
C LEU A 219 -13.77 -15.97 2.38
N ILE A 220 -13.49 -15.04 1.47
CA ILE A 220 -14.12 -13.71 1.47
C ILE A 220 -15.66 -13.75 1.35
N THR A 221 -16.23 -14.75 0.66
CA THR A 221 -17.70 -14.89 0.53
C THR A 221 -18.35 -15.10 1.90
N GLY A 222 -17.82 -16.05 2.69
CA GLY A 222 -18.33 -16.33 4.03
C GLY A 222 -18.15 -15.13 4.95
N CYS A 223 -17.06 -14.38 4.77
CA CYS A 223 -16.79 -13.18 5.55
C CYS A 223 -17.78 -12.05 5.25
N VAL A 224 -18.14 -11.80 4.00
CA VAL A 224 -19.17 -10.80 3.68
C VAL A 224 -20.54 -11.25 4.18
N GLN A 225 -20.88 -12.53 4.04
CA GLN A 225 -22.17 -13.07 4.50
C GLN A 225 -22.35 -13.03 6.02
N SER A 226 -21.27 -13.13 6.79
CA SER A 226 -21.31 -13.09 8.26
C SER A 226 -21.50 -11.68 8.84
N ILE A 227 -21.37 -10.62 8.03
CA ILE A 227 -21.60 -9.24 8.47
C ILE A 227 -23.05 -9.07 8.90
N ALA A 228 -23.31 -8.82 10.19
CA ALA A 228 -24.65 -8.70 10.74
C ALA A 228 -25.44 -7.51 10.16
N ASP A 229 -24.78 -6.36 9.97
CA ASP A 229 -25.41 -5.14 9.46
C ASP A 229 -25.80 -5.28 7.97
N PRO A 230 -27.10 -5.25 7.62
CA PRO A 230 -27.55 -5.44 6.24
C PRO A 230 -27.06 -4.35 5.29
N GLN A 231 -26.92 -3.11 5.76
CA GLN A 231 -26.47 -2.00 4.94
C GLN A 231 -25.00 -2.19 4.52
N THR A 232 -24.13 -2.54 5.47
CA THR A 232 -22.73 -2.89 5.20
C THR A 232 -22.63 -4.09 4.29
N ARG A 233 -23.39 -5.16 4.58
CA ARG A 233 -23.40 -6.38 3.75
C ARG A 233 -23.78 -6.08 2.30
N SER A 234 -24.81 -5.26 2.09
CA SER A 234 -25.26 -4.82 0.77
C SER A 234 -24.20 -3.97 0.07
N GLY A 235 -23.59 -3.02 0.78
CA GLY A 235 -22.53 -2.16 0.24
C GLY A 235 -21.24 -2.89 -0.11
N LEU A 236 -21.05 -4.11 0.38
CA LEU A 236 -19.91 -4.98 0.06
C LEU A 236 -20.31 -6.22 -0.76
N ALA A 237 -21.52 -6.26 -1.32
CA ALA A 237 -22.05 -7.46 -1.97
C ALA A 237 -21.21 -7.92 -3.17
N SER A 238 -20.60 -7.00 -3.93
CA SER A 238 -19.73 -7.33 -5.07
C SER A 238 -18.30 -7.73 -4.66
N LEU A 239 -17.87 -7.42 -3.44
CA LEU A 239 -16.49 -7.60 -3.00
C LEU A 239 -16.00 -9.05 -3.18
N PRO A 240 -16.77 -10.11 -2.87
CA PRO A 240 -16.29 -11.48 -3.06
C PRO A 240 -16.00 -11.83 -4.52
N GLU A 241 -16.87 -11.41 -5.43
CA GLU A 241 -16.70 -11.64 -6.87
C GLU A 241 -15.53 -10.84 -7.41
N ASP A 242 -15.41 -9.57 -6.99
CA ASP A 242 -14.30 -8.72 -7.38
C ASP A 242 -12.97 -9.26 -6.87
N VAL A 243 -12.88 -9.72 -5.62
CA VAL A 243 -11.66 -10.34 -5.08
C VAL A 243 -11.31 -11.60 -5.86
N ARG A 244 -12.28 -12.48 -6.16
CA ARG A 244 -12.01 -13.67 -6.98
C ARG A 244 -11.54 -13.32 -8.38
N TYR A 245 -12.22 -12.37 -9.03
CA TYR A 245 -11.86 -11.90 -10.36
C TYR A 245 -10.44 -11.32 -10.35
N TRP A 246 -10.14 -10.38 -9.45
CA TRP A 246 -8.84 -9.73 -9.39
C TRP A 246 -7.72 -10.67 -8.94
N THR A 247 -8.01 -11.65 -8.10
CA THR A 247 -7.11 -12.76 -7.80
C THR A 247 -6.81 -13.54 -9.08
N SER A 248 -7.83 -13.91 -9.89
CA SER A 248 -7.61 -14.60 -11.16
C SER A 248 -6.79 -13.77 -12.16
N VAL A 249 -7.03 -12.46 -12.25
CA VAL A 249 -6.25 -11.52 -13.08
C VAL A 249 -4.81 -11.42 -12.55
N LYS A 250 -4.61 -11.41 -11.23
CA LYS A 250 -3.30 -11.53 -10.57
C LYS A 250 -2.61 -12.86 -10.83
N PHE A 251 -3.30 -13.92 -11.23
CA PHE A 251 -2.70 -15.18 -11.64
C PHE A 251 -2.60 -15.36 -13.17
N ASN A 252 -3.18 -14.45 -13.96
CA ASN A 252 -2.97 -14.43 -15.42
C ASN A 252 -1.56 -13.90 -15.76
N PRO A 253 -0.73 -14.65 -16.50
CA PRO A 253 0.65 -14.28 -16.84
C PRO A 253 0.80 -13.04 -17.70
N VAL A 254 -0.25 -12.63 -18.41
CA VAL A 254 -0.20 -11.48 -19.31
C VAL A 254 -1.39 -10.60 -18.98
N MET A 255 -1.17 -9.67 -18.04
CA MET A 255 -2.16 -8.67 -17.64
C MET A 255 -2.60 -7.74 -18.78
N ASP A 256 -2.02 -7.89 -19.98
CA ASP A 256 -2.26 -7.05 -21.15
C ASP A 256 -3.75 -6.89 -21.49
N GLU A 257 -4.57 -7.94 -21.45
CA GLU A 257 -5.99 -7.84 -21.84
C GLU A 257 -6.82 -6.99 -20.87
N VAL A 258 -6.45 -6.98 -19.59
CA VAL A 258 -7.20 -6.28 -18.53
C VAL A 258 -6.56 -4.91 -18.22
N MET A 259 -5.27 -4.76 -18.48
CA MET A 259 -4.46 -3.62 -18.04
C MET A 259 -3.90 -2.79 -19.18
N ARG A 260 -3.82 -3.29 -20.43
CA ARG A 260 -3.33 -2.49 -21.54
C ARG A 260 -4.46 -1.77 -22.26
N TRP A 261 -4.22 -0.47 -22.33
CA TRP A 261 -4.52 0.33 -23.50
C TRP A 261 -3.93 -0.32 -24.76
N ASN A 262 -4.78 -0.81 -25.67
CA ASN A 262 -4.32 -1.45 -26.91
C ASN A 262 -3.65 -0.47 -27.90
N GLY A 263 -3.68 0.83 -27.64
CA GLY A 263 -3.14 1.87 -28.53
C GLY A 263 -4.19 2.58 -29.36
N ASP A 264 -5.46 2.16 -29.28
CA ASP A 264 -6.56 2.70 -30.06
C ASP A 264 -7.06 4.02 -29.46
N GLU A 265 -6.44 5.15 -29.85
CA GLU A 265 -6.78 6.51 -29.37
C GLU A 265 -8.27 6.82 -29.42
N SER A 266 -9.02 6.20 -30.33
CA SER A 266 -10.48 6.36 -30.43
C SER A 266 -11.26 5.84 -29.22
N LYS A 267 -10.65 5.00 -28.37
CA LYS A 267 -11.30 4.36 -27.21
C LYS A 267 -10.83 4.91 -25.86
N ILE A 268 -10.07 6.02 -25.83
CA ILE A 268 -9.35 6.42 -24.61
C ILE A 268 -10.27 6.93 -23.54
N GLU A 269 -11.25 7.68 -23.99
CA GLU A 269 -12.29 8.18 -23.12
C GLU A 269 -13.24 7.07 -22.66
N VAL A 270 -13.44 6.01 -23.45
CA VAL A 270 -14.20 4.82 -23.01
C VAL A 270 -13.45 4.08 -21.90
N PHE A 271 -12.15 3.83 -22.09
CA PHE A 271 -11.32 3.19 -21.06
C PHE A 271 -11.23 4.06 -19.79
N ARG A 272 -10.98 5.37 -19.95
CA ARG A 272 -10.98 6.34 -18.84
C ARG A 272 -12.29 6.31 -18.07
N SER A 273 -13.42 6.37 -18.78
CA SER A 273 -14.76 6.33 -18.19
C SER A 273 -14.99 5.04 -17.40
N ASN A 274 -14.62 3.87 -17.94
CA ASN A 274 -14.73 2.59 -17.24
C ASN A 274 -13.85 2.53 -15.98
N VAL A 275 -12.61 2.99 -16.07
CA VAL A 275 -11.68 3.01 -14.91
C VAL A 275 -12.15 4.02 -13.86
N HIS A 276 -12.68 5.17 -14.28
CA HIS A 276 -13.25 6.18 -13.39
C HIS A 276 -14.51 5.69 -12.69
N LYS A 277 -15.43 5.05 -13.41
CA LYS A 277 -16.61 4.41 -12.80
C LYS A 277 -16.17 3.40 -11.73
N ARG A 278 -15.21 2.53 -12.06
CA ARG A 278 -14.69 1.54 -11.11
C ARG A 278 -13.98 2.19 -9.91
N PHE A 279 -13.26 3.28 -10.13
CA PHE A 279 -12.61 4.06 -9.07
C PHE A 279 -13.66 4.55 -8.05
N LEU A 280 -14.79 5.08 -8.52
CA LEU A 280 -15.88 5.55 -7.66
C LEU A 280 -16.60 4.39 -6.95
N GLU A 281 -16.84 3.27 -7.61
CA GLU A 281 -17.39 2.05 -6.97
C GLU A 281 -16.51 1.59 -5.80
N ILE A 282 -15.19 1.55 -6.01
CA ILE A 282 -14.23 1.18 -4.96
C ILE A 282 -14.16 2.23 -3.86
N LYS A 283 -14.30 3.53 -4.19
CA LYS A 283 -14.43 4.61 -3.19
C LYS A 283 -15.59 4.33 -2.23
N GLU A 284 -16.75 3.95 -2.75
CA GLU A 284 -17.92 3.64 -1.92
C GLU A 284 -17.75 2.36 -1.11
N MET A 285 -17.24 1.27 -1.71
CA MET A 285 -16.92 0.05 -0.95
C MET A 285 -15.93 0.32 0.19
N MET A 286 -14.88 1.11 -0.09
CA MET A 286 -13.90 1.55 0.90
C MET A 286 -14.56 2.33 2.04
N LYS A 287 -15.47 3.25 1.74
CA LYS A 287 -16.20 4.02 2.75
C LYS A 287 -17.07 3.12 3.63
N VAL A 288 -17.83 2.21 3.02
CA VAL A 288 -18.68 1.25 3.74
C VAL A 288 -17.83 0.37 4.66
N LEU A 289 -16.78 -0.25 4.13
CA LEU A 289 -15.90 -1.10 4.92
C LEU A 289 -15.21 -0.31 6.05
N TRP A 290 -14.67 0.87 5.75
CA TRP A 290 -14.00 1.69 6.74
C TRP A 290 -14.94 2.12 7.87
N ILE A 291 -16.20 2.48 7.59
CA ILE A 291 -17.20 2.78 8.63
C ILE A 291 -17.42 1.56 9.52
N TRP A 292 -17.64 0.38 8.92
CA TRP A 292 -17.84 -0.86 9.66
C TRP A 292 -16.62 -1.19 10.53
N GLU A 293 -15.42 -1.16 9.97
CA GLU A 293 -14.16 -1.43 10.67
C GLU A 293 -13.90 -0.44 11.81
N MET A 294 -14.16 0.85 11.59
CA MET A 294 -13.97 1.88 12.62
C MET A 294 -14.93 1.71 13.80
N ASN A 295 -16.19 1.35 13.55
CA ASN A 295 -17.14 1.05 14.63
C ASN A 295 -16.67 -0.16 15.47
N HIS A 296 -16.18 -1.22 14.82
CA HIS A 296 -15.66 -2.41 15.50
C HIS A 296 -14.33 -2.18 16.22
N TYR A 297 -13.48 -1.30 15.69
CA TYR A 297 -12.20 -0.97 16.31
C TYR A 297 -12.34 -0.05 17.50
N LEU A 298 -13.26 0.92 17.43
CA LEU A 298 -13.48 1.90 18.49
C LEU A 298 -14.48 1.43 19.56
N GLU A 299 -15.11 0.27 19.36
CA GLU A 299 -16.11 -0.34 20.25
C GLU A 299 -17.22 0.65 20.61
N LEU A 300 -17.80 1.28 19.57
CA LEU A 300 -18.79 2.34 19.73
C LEU A 300 -20.22 1.84 19.55
N GLU A 301 -21.16 2.64 20.07
CA GLU A 301 -22.51 2.65 19.50
C GLU A 301 -22.41 2.99 18.01
N TRP A 302 -23.09 2.18 17.20
CA TRP A 302 -22.98 2.23 15.75
C TRP A 302 -23.27 3.63 15.20
N THR A 303 -22.37 4.14 14.35
CA THR A 303 -22.60 5.38 13.63
C THR A 303 -22.10 5.32 12.20
N ASN A 304 -22.90 5.86 11.29
CA ASN A 304 -22.54 6.03 9.87
C ASN A 304 -21.86 7.39 9.59
N ASP A 305 -21.59 8.20 10.62
CA ASP A 305 -21.01 9.54 10.49
C ASP A 305 -19.46 9.48 10.53
N PRO A 306 -18.76 9.71 9.41
CA PRO A 306 -17.30 9.66 9.37
C PRO A 306 -16.63 10.70 10.27
N HIS A 307 -17.26 11.85 10.53
CA HIS A 307 -16.71 12.89 11.39
C HIS A 307 -16.67 12.45 12.85
N LYS A 308 -17.73 11.78 13.33
CA LYS A 308 -17.78 11.21 14.68
C LYS A 308 -16.71 10.13 14.85
N LEU A 309 -16.60 9.21 13.89
CA LEU A 309 -15.59 8.14 13.90
C LEU A 309 -14.17 8.70 13.95
N ILE A 310 -13.85 9.69 13.11
CA ILE A 310 -12.51 10.31 13.10
C ILE A 310 -12.22 11.09 14.37
N ASN A 311 -13.19 11.85 14.88
CA ASN A 311 -13.01 12.58 16.13
C ASN A 311 -12.72 11.62 17.29
N ARG A 312 -13.35 10.44 17.30
CA ARG A 312 -13.12 9.42 18.32
C ARG A 312 -11.81 8.69 18.12
N TYR A 313 -11.47 8.28 16.90
CA TYR A 313 -10.18 7.67 16.55
C TYR A 313 -8.98 8.53 16.95
N ARG A 314 -9.07 9.83 16.71
CA ARG A 314 -8.05 10.80 17.15
C ARG A 314 -7.86 10.84 18.67
N LYS A 315 -8.93 10.58 19.43
CA LYS A 315 -8.93 10.59 20.90
C LYS A 315 -8.60 9.23 21.51
N SER A 316 -8.71 8.13 20.77
CA SER A 316 -8.43 6.78 21.29
C SER A 316 -6.94 6.49 21.41
N GLU A 317 -6.08 7.21 20.68
CA GLU A 317 -4.64 7.04 20.78
C GLU A 317 -4.09 7.48 22.14
N GLY A 318 -3.43 6.55 22.83
CA GLY A 318 -2.81 6.77 24.14
C GLY A 318 -1.68 7.81 24.13
N LEU A 319 -1.49 8.49 25.26
CA LEU A 319 -0.51 9.58 25.42
C LEU A 319 0.92 9.17 25.03
N ARG A 320 1.34 7.95 25.37
CA ARG A 320 2.69 7.43 25.04
C ARG A 320 2.93 7.35 23.54
N LEU A 321 1.96 6.84 22.78
CA LEU A 321 2.06 6.73 21.32
C LEU A 321 2.08 8.11 20.67
N ARG A 322 1.25 9.02 21.16
CA ARG A 322 1.22 10.41 20.72
C ARG A 322 2.56 11.11 20.94
N LEU A 323 3.12 11.02 22.14
CA LEU A 323 4.44 11.59 22.46
C LEU A 323 5.52 11.02 21.55
N ARG A 324 5.56 9.70 21.37
CA ARG A 324 6.52 9.02 20.48
C ARG A 324 6.39 9.49 19.02
N GLY A 325 5.16 9.60 18.52
CA GLY A 325 4.89 10.09 17.16
C GLY A 325 5.41 11.50 16.94
N TRP A 326 5.15 12.40 17.89
CA TRP A 326 5.64 13.78 17.84
C TRP A 326 7.17 13.88 18.00
N ALA A 327 7.77 13.08 18.88
CA ALA A 327 9.24 13.05 19.04
C ALA A 327 9.94 12.64 17.73
N LYS A 328 9.47 11.57 17.07
CA LYS A 328 9.97 11.16 15.75
C LYS A 328 9.85 12.27 14.72
N TRP A 329 8.69 12.93 14.69
CA TRP A 329 8.42 14.03 13.77
C TRP A 329 9.38 15.22 13.98
N ILE A 330 9.63 15.62 15.23
CA ILE A 330 10.55 16.72 15.57
C ILE A 330 11.98 16.40 15.15
N VAL A 331 12.47 15.20 15.48
CA VAL A 331 13.84 14.77 15.11
C VAL A 331 14.05 14.83 13.61
N ARG A 332 13.04 14.41 12.82
CA ARG A 332 13.11 14.43 11.37
C ARG A 332 13.12 15.85 10.81
N ASN A 333 12.20 16.70 11.24
CA ASN A 333 12.08 18.07 10.69
C ASN A 333 13.25 18.98 11.10
N ARG A 334 13.87 18.75 12.25
CA ARG A 334 15.13 19.44 12.61
C ARG A 334 16.26 19.11 11.63
N ARG A 335 16.37 17.84 11.21
CA ARG A 335 17.36 17.42 10.20
C ARG A 335 17.09 18.05 8.83
N SER A 336 15.83 18.40 8.53
CA SER A 336 15.42 19.06 7.30
C SER A 336 15.49 20.60 7.35
N GLY A 337 16.05 21.19 8.42
CA GLY A 337 16.23 22.65 8.51
C GLY A 337 14.95 23.48 8.71
N LYS A 338 13.82 22.85 9.07
CA LYS A 338 12.54 23.56 9.25
C LYS A 338 12.54 24.39 10.55
N GLY A 339 12.21 25.69 10.43
CA GLY A 339 12.37 26.71 11.47
C GLY A 339 11.45 26.59 12.71
N ILE A 340 11.79 27.34 13.77
CA ILE A 340 11.12 27.30 15.10
C ILE A 340 9.63 27.68 15.04
N ALA A 341 9.23 28.61 14.16
CA ALA A 341 7.83 29.00 14.00
C ALA A 341 6.93 27.85 13.52
N GLN A 342 7.46 26.98 12.64
CA GLN A 342 6.77 25.76 12.22
C GLN A 342 6.66 24.76 13.37
N GLN A 343 7.58 24.80 14.36
CA GLN A 343 7.54 23.94 15.53
C GLN A 343 6.47 24.36 16.56
N LEU A 344 6.20 25.66 16.69
CA LEU A 344 5.18 26.20 17.60
C LEU A 344 3.75 25.93 17.14
N LEU A 345 3.49 25.94 15.83
CA LEU A 345 2.19 25.55 15.26
C LEU A 345 1.81 24.09 15.58
N LEU A 346 2.79 23.24 15.87
CA LEU A 346 2.61 21.82 16.16
C LEU A 346 2.10 21.55 17.58
N LEU A 347 2.47 22.40 18.54
CA LEU A 347 1.97 22.30 19.91
C LEU A 347 0.44 22.48 19.94
N LYS A 348 -0.12 23.24 18.99
CA LYS A 348 -1.57 23.42 18.83
C LYS A 348 -2.28 22.16 18.33
N THR A 349 -1.62 21.30 17.56
CA THR A 349 -2.19 20.05 17.06
C THR A 349 -1.84 18.83 17.92
N PHE A 350 -0.89 18.95 18.85
CA PHE A 350 -0.56 17.88 19.80
C PHE A 350 -1.78 17.33 20.53
N ARG A 351 -2.68 18.19 21.03
CA ARG A 351 -3.90 17.76 21.72
C ARG A 351 -4.90 17.03 20.81
N LYS A 352 -4.73 17.14 19.50
CA LYS A 352 -5.65 16.59 18.49
C LYS A 352 -5.31 15.16 18.04
N GLY A 353 -4.10 14.64 18.32
CA GLY A 353 -3.64 13.30 17.93
C GLY A 353 -2.14 13.26 17.58
N SER A 354 -1.58 12.08 17.30
CA SER A 354 -0.24 11.96 16.69
C SER A 354 -0.26 12.42 15.22
N PRO A 355 0.91 12.76 14.65
CA PRO A 355 0.99 13.16 13.24
C PRO A 355 0.38 12.14 12.28
N ARG A 356 0.65 10.84 12.48
CA ARG A 356 0.10 9.75 11.65
C ARG A 356 -1.43 9.72 11.72
N THR A 357 -1.98 9.71 12.92
CA THR A 357 -3.43 9.72 13.17
C THR A 357 -4.12 10.92 12.53
N LEU A 358 -3.49 12.10 12.59
CA LEU A 358 -4.01 13.32 11.97
C LEU A 358 -3.95 13.26 10.44
N ILE A 359 -2.87 12.73 9.86
CA ILE A 359 -2.74 12.54 8.41
C ILE A 359 -3.80 11.56 7.91
N TYR A 360 -4.01 10.44 8.60
CA TYR A 360 -5.05 9.46 8.26
C TYR A 360 -6.47 10.01 8.38
N ALA A 361 -6.74 10.81 9.43
CA ALA A 361 -8.00 11.53 9.56
C ALA A 361 -8.26 12.47 8.36
N CYS A 362 -7.25 13.25 7.95
CA CYS A 362 -7.36 14.10 6.77
C CYS A 362 -7.57 13.28 5.50
N ALA A 363 -6.81 12.18 5.34
CA ALA A 363 -6.89 11.32 4.18
C ALA A 363 -8.28 10.71 4.00
N ALA A 364 -8.89 10.17 5.06
CA ALA A 364 -10.21 9.55 4.96
C ALA A 364 -11.31 10.53 4.57
N LEU A 365 -11.43 11.68 5.27
CA LEU A 365 -12.47 12.66 4.91
C LEU A 365 -12.28 13.23 3.52
N LEU A 366 -11.02 13.47 3.11
CA LEU A 366 -10.74 14.01 1.78
C LEU A 366 -10.99 12.97 0.68
N TYR A 367 -10.68 11.70 0.95
CA TYR A 367 -10.96 10.58 0.05
C TYR A 367 -12.47 10.38 -0.15
N PHE A 368 -13.27 10.47 0.91
CA PHE A 368 -14.74 10.43 0.80
C PHE A 368 -15.34 11.68 0.15
N SER A 369 -14.55 12.75 0.00
CA SER A 369 -14.92 13.99 -0.70
C SER A 369 -14.38 14.05 -2.14
N ILE A 370 -13.87 12.94 -2.68
CA ILE A 370 -13.48 12.90 -4.09
C ILE A 370 -14.70 13.28 -4.93
N PRO A 371 -14.62 14.34 -5.75
CA PRO A 371 -15.76 14.81 -6.52
C PRO A 371 -16.08 13.77 -7.60
N ASP A 372 -17.36 13.50 -7.83
CA ASP A 372 -17.80 12.51 -8.82
C ASP A 372 -17.58 12.98 -10.27
N ALA A 373 -17.35 14.28 -10.47
CA ALA A 373 -16.99 14.87 -11.75
C ALA A 373 -15.80 15.84 -11.63
N ALA A 374 -15.08 16.00 -12.74
CA ALA A 374 -14.09 17.04 -12.94
C ALA A 374 -14.79 18.42 -12.91
N GLU A 375 -14.57 19.18 -11.83
CA GLU A 375 -15.02 20.56 -11.61
C GLU A 375 -16.47 20.77 -11.11
N GLY A 376 -16.60 21.63 -10.09
CA GLY A 376 -17.83 22.41 -9.87
C GLY A 376 -18.95 21.79 -9.04
N SER A 377 -18.83 20.59 -8.48
CA SER A 377 -19.85 20.12 -7.52
C SER A 377 -19.74 20.95 -6.24
N ASP A 378 -20.64 21.92 -6.09
CA ASP A 378 -20.82 22.74 -4.89
C ASP A 378 -21.47 21.90 -3.77
N ASP A 379 -20.89 20.73 -3.51
CA ASP A 379 -21.41 19.75 -2.56
C ASP A 379 -21.19 20.27 -1.14
N GLN A 380 -22.28 20.45 -0.42
CA GLN A 380 -22.27 20.83 0.98
C GLN A 380 -21.40 19.87 1.83
N SER A 381 -21.36 18.58 1.47
CA SER A 381 -20.52 17.58 2.13
C SER A 381 -19.02 17.89 1.96
N TYR A 382 -18.62 18.39 0.79
CA TYR A 382 -17.23 18.80 0.52
C TYR A 382 -16.79 19.94 1.45
N LYS A 383 -17.64 20.97 1.64
CA LYS A 383 -17.34 22.11 2.53
C LYS A 383 -17.23 21.67 4.00
N GLU A 384 -18.08 20.75 4.44
CA GLU A 384 -18.07 20.21 5.80
C GLU A 384 -16.81 19.37 6.08
N ASN A 385 -16.42 18.51 5.14
CA ASN A 385 -15.18 17.74 5.21
C ASN A 385 -13.95 18.65 5.27
N PHE A 386 -13.88 19.69 4.44
CA PHE A 386 -12.79 20.67 4.48
C PHE A 386 -12.72 21.43 5.80
N LYS A 387 -13.87 21.83 6.34
CA LYS A 387 -13.94 22.47 7.66
C LYS A 387 -13.45 21.53 8.76
N ALA A 388 -13.80 20.25 8.70
CA ALA A 388 -13.42 19.25 9.69
C ALA A 388 -11.91 18.95 9.69
N ILE A 389 -11.25 18.96 8.53
CA ILE A 389 -9.80 18.72 8.38
C ILE A 389 -8.96 19.99 8.52
N SER A 390 -9.58 21.17 8.48
CA SER A 390 -8.90 22.45 8.65
C SER A 390 -8.13 22.51 9.97
N GLY A 391 -6.82 22.73 9.87
CA GLY A 391 -5.92 22.75 11.02
C GLY A 391 -5.71 21.40 11.71
N LEU A 392 -5.98 20.27 11.03
CA LEU A 392 -5.55 18.94 11.48
C LEU A 392 -4.19 18.54 10.92
N LEU A 393 -3.90 18.86 9.65
CA LEU A 393 -2.67 18.42 8.99
C LEU A 393 -1.43 19.12 9.56
N PRO A 394 -0.46 18.40 10.17
CA PRO A 394 0.74 19.00 10.72
C PRO A 394 1.60 19.65 9.61
N ALA A 395 2.09 20.87 9.85
CA ALA A 395 3.01 21.62 8.96
C ALA A 395 2.52 21.96 7.53
N ALA A 396 1.32 21.55 7.13
CA ALA A 396 0.71 21.90 5.85
C ALA A 396 -0.80 22.13 6.02
N SER A 397 -1.18 23.24 6.68
CA SER A 397 -2.60 23.52 6.96
C SER A 397 -3.44 23.51 5.67
N ILE A 398 -4.57 22.81 5.69
CA ILE A 398 -5.57 22.87 4.61
C ILE A 398 -6.47 24.08 4.85
N SER A 399 -6.61 24.93 3.84
CA SER A 399 -7.51 26.08 3.86
C SER A 399 -8.90 25.69 3.38
N PRO A 400 -10.00 26.24 3.95
CA PRO A 400 -11.33 26.07 3.40
C PRO A 400 -11.49 26.60 1.95
N ARG A 401 -10.54 27.41 1.48
CA ARG A 401 -10.49 27.92 0.09
C ARG A 401 -9.67 27.03 -0.85
N ASP A 402 -8.97 26.02 -0.33
CA ASP A 402 -8.23 25.10 -1.18
C ASP A 402 -9.23 24.28 -2.03
N ASN A 403 -8.90 24.02 -3.30
CA ASN A 403 -9.60 23.01 -4.07
C ASN A 403 -9.15 21.59 -3.65
N TRP A 404 -9.88 20.58 -4.11
CA TRP A 404 -9.65 19.19 -3.72
C TRP A 404 -8.23 18.73 -4.05
N PHE A 405 -7.73 19.06 -5.24
CA PHE A 405 -6.38 18.69 -5.71
C PHE A 405 -5.27 19.32 -4.86
N ALA A 406 -5.40 20.59 -4.49
CA ALA A 406 -4.43 21.26 -3.64
C ALA A 406 -4.39 20.66 -2.23
N ALA A 407 -5.56 20.36 -1.65
CA ALA A 407 -5.65 19.70 -0.35
C ALA A 407 -5.08 18.27 -0.40
N SER A 408 -5.41 17.50 -1.43
CA SER A 408 -4.97 16.10 -1.57
C SER A 408 -3.46 16.01 -1.71
N LYS A 409 -2.85 16.89 -2.52
CA LYS A 409 -1.40 16.99 -2.65
C LYS A 409 -0.70 17.26 -1.31
N ARG A 410 -1.26 18.11 -0.45
CA ARG A 410 -0.71 18.37 0.91
C ARG A 410 -0.81 17.12 1.79
N VAL A 411 -1.94 16.43 1.78
CA VAL A 411 -2.13 15.18 2.56
C VAL A 411 -1.17 14.09 2.06
N VAL A 412 -1.06 13.90 0.75
CA VAL A 412 -0.16 12.91 0.13
C VAL A 412 1.29 13.22 0.49
N ASN A 413 1.73 14.48 0.40
CA ASN A 413 3.09 14.87 0.77
C ASN A 413 3.37 14.61 2.25
N ALA A 414 2.45 15.00 3.14
CA ALA A 414 2.58 14.75 4.56
C ALA A 414 2.65 13.23 4.88
N TRP A 415 1.83 12.43 4.20
CA TRP A 415 1.86 10.96 4.32
C TRP A 415 3.19 10.38 3.81
N GLN A 416 3.69 10.80 2.65
CA GLN A 416 5.00 10.36 2.14
C GLN A 416 6.12 10.73 3.11
N GLU A 417 6.15 11.98 3.59
CA GLU A 417 7.19 12.47 4.49
C GLU A 417 7.19 11.81 5.87
N HIS A 418 6.01 11.48 6.42
CA HIS A 418 5.88 11.17 7.85
C HIS A 418 5.25 9.81 8.18
N VAL A 419 4.67 9.13 7.19
CA VAL A 419 4.02 7.83 7.37
C VAL A 419 4.70 6.77 6.53
N LYS A 420 4.80 6.97 5.20
CA LYS A 420 5.44 6.00 4.30
C LYS A 420 6.93 5.86 4.60
N ASN A 421 7.64 6.99 4.72
CA ASN A 421 9.10 7.00 4.84
C ASN A 421 9.61 7.04 6.29
N GLY A 422 8.78 6.89 7.33
CA GLY A 422 9.16 7.15 8.74
C GLY A 422 8.58 6.22 9.79
#